data_AF-X1T204-F1
#
_entry.id   AF-X1T204-F1
#
_cell.length_a   1.000
_cell.length_b   1.000
_cell.length_c   1.000
_cell.angle_alpha   90.00
_cell.angle_beta   90.00
_cell.angle_gamma   90.00
#
_symmetry.space_group_name_H-M   'P 1'
#
loop_
_entity.id
_entity.type
_entity.pdbx_description
1 polymer ?
#
loop_
_entity_poly.entity_id
_entity_poly.type
_entity_poly.pdbx_seq_one_letter_code
_entity_poly.pdbx_strand_id
1 'polypeptide(L)'
;MAETYEKQILESDYAKGRRAILTPAGAIVPAEGGAEQKQIEGTNFPYYTLNFDKEADESAFWEFIVPDDYDGGNITVNIWYKTTVTTGNVVFEVKVLGREERPR
;
A
#
# COMPACT_ATOMS: atom_id res chain seq x y z
N MET A 1 19.17 -24.71 21.73
CA MET A 1 19.52 -24.36 20.34
C MET A 1 18.64 -23.19 19.98
N ALA A 2 19.19 -21.97 19.98
CA ALA A 2 18.45 -20.77 19.63
C ALA A 2 18.38 -20.70 18.10
N GLU A 3 17.19 -20.79 17.53
CA GLU A 3 16.99 -20.55 16.11
C GLU A 3 17.12 -19.04 15.87
N THR A 4 18.20 -18.66 15.18
CA THR A 4 18.41 -17.32 14.67
C THR A 4 17.37 -17.06 13.59
N TYR A 5 16.50 -16.07 13.80
CA TYR A 5 15.59 -15.57 12.77
C TYR A 5 16.39 -14.83 11.69
N GLU A 6 17.11 -15.58 10.86
CA GLU A 6 17.71 -15.01 9.68
C GLU A 6 16.61 -14.61 8.71
N LYS A 7 16.64 -13.31 8.40
CA LYS A 7 15.86 -12.55 7.44
C LYS A 7 15.55 -13.37 6.18
N GLN A 8 14.45 -14.12 6.23
CA GLN A 8 13.94 -14.93 5.13
C GLN A 8 13.24 -14.03 4.10
N ILE A 9 13.92 -12.97 3.65
CA ILE A 9 13.61 -12.34 2.37
C ILE A 9 14.20 -13.31 1.35
N LEU A 10 13.39 -14.30 0.98
CA LEU A 10 13.75 -15.44 0.16
C LEU A 10 14.46 -14.98 -1.11
N GLU A 11 15.54 -15.65 -1.51
CA GLU A 11 16.19 -15.45 -2.81
C GLU A 11 15.21 -15.57 -3.99
N SER A 12 14.11 -16.32 -3.80
CA SER A 12 12.99 -16.42 -4.75
C SER A 12 12.21 -15.12 -4.96
N ASP A 13 12.40 -14.13 -4.09
CA ASP A 13 11.82 -12.80 -4.20
C ASP A 13 12.74 -11.82 -4.91
N TYR A 14 14.05 -12.08 -4.91
CA TYR A 14 15.03 -11.29 -5.67
C TYR A 14 14.86 -11.46 -7.19
N ALA A 15 14.45 -12.65 -7.63
CA ALA A 15 14.17 -12.96 -9.03
C ALA A 15 12.81 -12.43 -9.55
N LYS A 16 11.93 -11.94 -8.67
CA LYS A 16 10.55 -11.52 -9.02
C LYS A 16 10.42 -10.04 -9.41
N GLY A 17 11.54 -9.35 -9.67
CA GLY A 17 11.57 -7.94 -10.05
C GLY A 17 11.46 -6.98 -8.85
N ARG A 18 11.69 -5.68 -9.10
CA ARG A 18 11.57 -4.63 -8.08
C ARG A 18 10.14 -4.56 -7.55
N ARG A 19 9.99 -4.46 -6.24
CA ARG A 19 8.68 -4.37 -5.56
C ARG A 19 8.48 -2.98 -4.98
N ALA A 20 7.31 -2.41 -5.21
CA ALA A 20 6.82 -1.27 -4.43
C ALA A 20 6.05 -1.81 -3.21
N ILE A 21 6.44 -1.39 -2.01
CA ILE A 21 5.70 -1.70 -0.77
C ILE A 21 4.94 -0.45 -0.36
N LEU A 22 3.62 -0.49 -0.51
CA LEU A 22 2.72 0.61 -0.18
C LEU A 22 2.18 0.37 1.23
N THR A 23 2.63 1.20 2.18
CA THR A 23 2.27 1.03 3.61
C THR A 23 1.32 2.13 4.06
N PRO A 24 0.53 1.91 5.12
CA PRO A 24 -0.27 2.96 5.74
C PRO A 24 0.53 4.22 6.07
N ALA A 25 1.79 4.09 6.51
CA ALA A 25 2.66 5.22 6.82
C ALA A 25 3.06 6.06 5.60
N GLY A 26 3.15 5.42 4.43
CA GLY A 26 3.48 6.09 3.16
C GLY A 26 2.27 6.60 2.39
N ALA A 27 1.07 6.56 2.98
CA ALA A 27 -0.14 7.01 2.32
C ALA A 27 -0.21 8.54 2.26
N ILE A 28 -0.68 9.05 1.12
CA ILE A 28 -1.09 10.43 0.93
C ILE A 28 -2.57 10.50 1.32
N VAL A 29 -2.85 11.10 2.48
CA VAL A 29 -4.20 11.25 3.02
C VAL A 29 -4.74 12.64 2.67
N PRO A 30 -5.89 12.72 1.98
CA PRO A 30 -6.55 14.00 1.72
C PRO A 30 -6.92 14.73 3.00
N ALA A 31 -6.91 16.07 2.96
CA ALA A 31 -7.34 16.89 4.09
C ALA A 31 -8.86 16.75 4.38
N GLU A 32 -9.65 16.46 3.36
CA GLU A 32 -11.10 16.24 3.43
C GLU A 32 -11.43 14.89 2.80
N GLY A 33 -12.27 14.07 3.46
CA GLY A 33 -12.57 12.72 3.00
C GLY A 33 -11.34 11.79 3.00
N GLY A 34 -10.38 12.06 3.89
CA GLY A 34 -9.19 11.23 4.07
C GLY A 34 -9.36 10.25 5.23
N ALA A 35 -8.92 9.00 5.04
CA ALA A 35 -8.90 8.02 6.12
C ALA A 35 -7.99 8.46 7.28
N GLU A 36 -8.35 8.11 8.52
CA GLU A 36 -7.51 8.44 9.69
C GLU A 36 -6.22 7.60 9.65
N GLN A 37 -5.10 8.25 9.34
CA GLN A 37 -3.78 7.63 9.48
C GLN A 37 -3.35 7.68 10.95
N LYS A 38 -3.22 6.51 11.58
CA LYS A 38 -2.96 6.40 13.02
C LYS A 38 -1.79 5.50 13.31
N GLN A 39 -0.88 5.95 14.17
CA GLN A 39 0.13 5.09 14.76
C GLN A 39 -0.48 4.32 15.94
N ILE A 40 -0.28 3.01 15.95
CA ILE A 40 -0.68 2.10 17.01
C ILE A 40 0.58 1.53 17.65
N GLU A 41 0.67 1.65 18.96
CA GLU A 41 1.69 0.96 19.75
C GLU A 41 1.32 -0.53 19.84
N GLY A 42 1.87 -1.33 18.93
CA GLY A 42 1.69 -2.78 18.95
C GLY A 42 2.47 -3.45 20.08
N THR A 43 2.12 -4.70 20.40
CA THR A 43 2.79 -5.47 21.46
C THR A 43 4.30 -5.65 21.23
N ASN A 44 4.73 -5.72 19.96
CA ASN A 44 6.12 -5.96 19.58
C ASN A 44 6.80 -4.74 18.94
N PHE A 45 6.05 -3.93 18.19
CA PHE A 45 6.55 -2.72 17.54
C PHE A 45 5.38 -1.79 17.20
N PRO A 46 5.61 -0.46 17.13
CA PRO A 46 4.62 0.48 16.65
C PRO A 46 4.44 0.36 15.14
N TYR A 47 3.20 0.48 14.67
CA TYR A 47 2.87 0.43 13.25
C TYR A 47 1.75 1.42 12.91
N TYR A 48 1.68 1.84 11.65
CA TYR A 48 0.61 2.72 11.17
C TYR A 48 -0.56 1.92 10.61
N THR A 49 -1.78 2.43 10.80
CA THR A 49 -3.01 1.99 10.13
C THR A 49 -3.67 3.14 9.39
N LEU A 50 -4.53 2.79 8.45
CA LEU A 50 -5.52 3.71 7.88
C LEU A 50 -6.89 3.21 8.32
N ASN A 51 -7.57 3.99 9.16
CA ASN A 51 -8.90 3.66 9.63
C ASN A 51 -9.92 4.39 8.76
N PHE A 52 -10.79 3.61 8.12
CA PHE A 52 -11.87 4.13 7.29
C PHE A 52 -13.19 4.13 8.09
N ASP A 53 -13.90 5.24 8.08
CA ASP A 53 -15.29 5.33 8.55
C ASP A 53 -16.24 4.73 7.52
N LYS A 54 -17.23 3.95 7.97
CA LYS A 54 -18.24 3.34 7.12
C LYS A 54 -19.38 4.30 6.75
N GLU A 55 -19.55 5.36 7.54
CA GLU A 55 -20.61 6.36 7.35
C GLU A 55 -20.18 7.53 6.46
N ALA A 56 -18.91 7.58 6.07
CA ALA A 56 -18.34 8.61 5.21
C ALA A 56 -17.56 7.98 4.04
N ASP A 57 -17.54 8.67 2.91
CA ASP A 57 -16.67 8.31 1.80
C ASP A 57 -15.26 8.82 2.10
N GLU A 58 -14.37 7.90 2.46
CA GLU A 58 -12.98 8.19 2.79
C GLU A 58 -12.00 7.54 1.81
N SER A 59 -10.83 8.18 1.66
CA SER A 59 -9.83 7.78 0.69
C SER A 59 -8.41 7.90 1.23
N ALA A 60 -7.50 7.12 0.66
CA ALA A 60 -6.07 7.21 0.86
C ALA A 60 -5.38 6.84 -0.45
N PHE A 61 -4.31 7.55 -0.78
CA PHE A 61 -3.62 7.39 -2.05
C PHE A 61 -2.18 6.95 -1.83
N TRP A 62 -1.66 6.24 -2.83
CA TRP A 62 -0.26 5.91 -2.92
C TRP A 62 0.20 6.18 -4.34
N GLU A 63 1.40 6.72 -4.45
CA GLU A 63 2.09 6.91 -5.71
C GLU A 63 3.38 6.09 -5.69
N PHE A 64 3.68 5.44 -6.81
CA PHE A 64 4.93 4.72 -6.98
C PHE A 64 5.41 4.86 -8.41
N ILE A 65 6.73 4.81 -8.57
CA ILE A 65 7.37 4.83 -9.88
C ILE A 65 7.56 3.38 -10.31
N VAL A 66 7.08 3.06 -11.51
CA VAL A 66 7.34 1.77 -12.14
C VAL A 66 8.84 1.69 -12.50
N PRO A 67 9.50 0.53 -12.39
CA PRO A 67 10.91 0.39 -12.75
C PRO A 67 11.22 0.90 -14.17
N ASP A 68 12.38 1.53 -14.35
CA ASP A 68 12.80 2.15 -15.62
C ASP A 68 12.87 1.16 -16.80
N ASP A 69 13.01 -0.14 -16.50
CA ASP A 69 13.08 -1.24 -17.45
C ASP A 69 11.72 -1.90 -17.75
N TYR A 70 10.62 -1.34 -17.24
CA TYR A 70 9.28 -1.82 -17.58
C TYR A 70 8.95 -1.52 -19.05
N ASP A 71 8.86 -2.57 -19.85
CA ASP A 71 8.69 -2.52 -21.31
C ASP A 71 7.25 -2.76 -21.78
N GLY A 72 6.28 -2.74 -20.85
CA GLY A 72 4.87 -2.98 -21.12
C GLY A 72 4.49 -4.44 -20.88
N GLY A 73 3.75 -4.69 -19.79
CA GLY A 73 3.29 -6.01 -19.39
C GLY A 73 2.15 -5.95 -18.36
N ASN A 74 1.98 -7.03 -17.59
CA ASN A 74 0.99 -7.05 -16.52
C ASN A 74 1.59 -6.51 -15.22
N ILE A 75 0.87 -5.59 -14.57
CA ILE A 75 1.16 -5.18 -13.19
C ILE A 75 0.27 -6.02 -12.27
N THR A 76 0.90 -6.79 -11.37
CA THR A 76 0.17 -7.56 -10.36
C THR A 76 0.10 -6.77 -9.06
N VAL A 77 -1.11 -6.48 -8.60
CA VAL A 77 -1.35 -5.77 -7.33
C VAL A 77 -1.94 -6.74 -6.32
N ASN A 78 -1.23 -6.94 -5.21
CA ASN A 78 -1.72 -7.74 -4.08
C ASN A 78 -2.15 -6.80 -2.98
N ILE A 79 -3.41 -6.93 -2.55
CA ILE A 79 -4.03 -6.05 -1.57
C ILE A 79 -4.43 -6.88 -0.35
N TRP A 80 -3.96 -6.45 0.81
CA TRP A 80 -4.37 -6.99 2.09
C TRP A 80 -5.20 -5.94 2.82
N TYR A 81 -6.45 -6.27 3.11
CA TYR A 81 -7.33 -5.43 3.91
C TYR A 81 -8.05 -6.27 4.96
N LYS A 82 -8.46 -5.61 6.05
CA LYS A 82 -9.20 -6.23 7.14
C LYS A 82 -10.36 -5.33 7.50
N THR A 83 -11.54 -5.91 7.68
CA THR A 83 -12.73 -5.19 8.16
C THR A 83 -13.48 -6.04 9.18
N THR A 84 -14.09 -5.38 10.16
CA THR A 84 -15.11 -5.98 11.05
C THR A 84 -16.52 -5.52 10.66
N VAL A 85 -16.63 -4.60 9.71
CA VAL A 85 -17.89 -4.04 9.21
C VAL A 85 -18.41 -4.92 8.09
N THR A 86 -19.71 -5.22 8.11
CA THR A 86 -20.37 -6.14 7.17
C THR A 86 -21.23 -5.43 6.12
N THR A 87 -21.27 -4.10 6.12
CA THR A 87 -22.06 -3.25 5.22
C THR A 87 -21.22 -2.09 4.69
N GLY A 88 -21.57 -1.57 3.52
CA GLY A 88 -20.78 -0.54 2.82
C GLY A 88 -19.84 -1.16 1.79
N ASN A 89 -19.09 -0.30 1.08
CA ASN A 89 -18.22 -0.71 -0.01
C ASN A 89 -16.75 -0.43 0.33
N VAL A 90 -15.87 -1.35 -0.04
CA VAL A 90 -14.42 -1.12 -0.09
C VAL A 90 -14.02 -1.12 -1.56
N VAL A 91 -13.43 -0.01 -2.01
CA VAL A 91 -13.06 0.18 -3.42
C VAL A 91 -11.54 0.32 -3.52
N PHE A 92 -10.94 -0.45 -4.42
CA PHE A 92 -9.54 -0.32 -4.79
C PHE A 92 -9.45 0.09 -6.27
N GLU A 93 -8.79 1.21 -6.53
CA GLU A 93 -8.60 1.73 -7.88
C GLU A 93 -7.11 1.88 -8.17
N VAL A 94 -6.69 1.48 -9.37
CA VAL A 94 -5.31 1.63 -9.84
C VAL A 94 -5.34 2.41 -11.15
N LYS A 95 -4.63 3.55 -11.18
CA LYS A 95 -4.43 4.36 -12.38
C LYS A 95 -2.95 4.33 -12.75
N VAL A 96 -2.66 3.73 -13.90
CA VAL A 96 -1.28 3.55 -14.41
C VAL A 96 -0.88 4.58 -15.46
N LEU A 97 -1.85 5.32 -15.99
CA LEU A 97 -1.58 6.48 -16.85
C LEU A 97 -1.34 7.67 -15.93
N GLY A 98 -0.07 7.84 -15.53
CA GLY A 98 0.38 9.04 -14.82
C GLY A 98 0.04 10.29 -15.62
N ARG A 99 -0.24 11.39 -14.92
CA ARG A 99 -0.36 12.72 -15.50
C ARG A 99 0.76 12.91 -16.51
N GLU A 100 0.41 13.06 -17.78
CA GLU A 100 1.33 13.35 -18.87
C GLU A 100 2.24 14.50 -18.44
N GLU A 101 3.51 14.22 -18.10
CA GLU A 101 4.51 15.28 -18.01
C GLU A 101 4.68 15.80 -19.42
N ARG A 102 3.98 16.89 -19.75
CA ARG A 102 4.19 17.59 -21.01
C ARG A 102 5.68 17.93 -21.10
N PRO A 103 6.39 17.49 -22.15
CA PRO A 103 7.76 17.93 -22.35
C PRO A 103 7.77 19.46 -22.51
N ARG A 104 8.67 20.13 -21.78
CA ARG A 104 8.96 21.54 -21.96
C ARG A 104 9.68 21.79 -23.28
#